data_AF-X1GBR5-F1
#
_entry.id   AF-X1GBR5-F1
#
_cell.length_a   1.000
_cell.length_b   1.000
_cell.length_c   1.000
_cell.angle_alpha   90.00
_cell.angle_beta   90.00
_cell.angle_gamma   90.00
#
_symmetry.space_group_name_H-M   'P 1'
#
loop_
_entity.id
_entity.type
_entity.pdbx_description
1 polymer ?
#
loop_
_entity_poly.entity_id
_entity_poly.type
_entity_poly.pdbx_seq_one_letter_code
_entity_poly.pdbx_strand_id
1 'polypeptide(L)'
;LLSSRGSIKIDKKTNSLVVEDGAYQVFKIEKAISSVEMSNQIPQKKVFPLKYVKEAEFISLLEKFLSPQGSIRVEEESLVVVDNNWVIQQITGEIKKLDNFETQKKTELYSLKYVRAKDLFQSEEFKKASSLLLSDKATIEVNPEKNAFIITALGWKFPQIKEMVASFDTYQPKKMVYQLKYALASSLARRLQSLLSDKGSIEAILEKNSLSVMDSQYHLELIGERLAVLDDFEKQKTRNLVHLKYASLPQIMEIVERMKSPQARILSIDEVSNSLTLEENSYS
;
A
#
# COMPACT_ATOMS: atom_id res chain seq x y z
N LEU A 1 35.52 -28.66 -41.17
CA LEU A 1 34.86 -29.94 -41.54
C LEU A 1 34.39 -29.91 -42.98
N LEU A 2 33.83 -28.78 -43.45
CA LEU A 2 33.53 -28.56 -44.87
C LEU A 2 34.79 -28.27 -45.71
N SER A 3 34.72 -28.59 -46.99
CA SER A 3 35.66 -28.13 -48.03
C SER A 3 35.34 -26.69 -48.47
N SER A 4 36.18 -26.13 -49.34
CA SER A 4 35.97 -24.80 -49.94
C SER A 4 34.74 -24.73 -50.85
N ARG A 5 34.16 -25.86 -51.27
CA ARG A 5 32.93 -25.93 -52.08
C ARG A 5 31.73 -26.51 -51.32
N GLY A 6 31.91 -26.87 -50.05
CA GLY A 6 30.87 -27.47 -49.23
C GLY A 6 29.82 -26.46 -48.77
N SER A 7 28.59 -26.93 -48.54
CA SER A 7 27.51 -26.12 -47.97
C SER A 7 26.72 -26.89 -46.91
N ILE A 8 26.19 -26.15 -45.94
CA ILE A 8 25.28 -26.67 -44.91
C ILE A 8 24.03 -25.79 -44.87
N LYS A 9 22.86 -26.42 -44.91
CA LYS A 9 21.56 -25.77 -44.75
C LYS A 9 20.79 -26.45 -43.62
N ILE A 10 20.12 -25.64 -42.80
CA ILE A 10 19.23 -26.12 -41.74
C ILE A 10 17.80 -25.99 -42.24
N ASP A 11 17.09 -27.10 -42.37
CA ASP A 11 15.64 -27.11 -42.53
C ASP A 11 14.99 -27.09 -41.15
N LYS A 12 14.49 -25.92 -40.76
CA LYS A 12 13.83 -25.71 -39.47
C LYS A 12 12.44 -26.39 -39.40
N LYS A 13 11.79 -26.69 -40.53
CA LYS A 13 10.48 -27.32 -40.55
C LYS A 13 10.57 -28.80 -40.23
N THR A 14 11.60 -29.46 -40.76
CA THR A 14 11.84 -30.90 -40.56
C THR A 14 12.91 -31.20 -39.51
N ASN A 15 13.48 -30.16 -38.89
CA ASN A 15 14.62 -30.25 -37.98
C ASN A 15 15.78 -31.08 -38.59
N SER A 16 16.06 -30.86 -39.88
CA SER A 16 17.04 -31.64 -40.64
C SER A 16 18.24 -30.77 -41.07
N LEU A 17 19.42 -31.37 -41.11
CA LEU A 17 20.64 -30.76 -41.62
C LEU A 17 20.93 -31.32 -43.01
N VAL A 18 20.94 -30.45 -44.04
CA VAL A 18 21.36 -30.84 -45.39
C VAL A 18 22.81 -30.41 -45.56
N VAL A 19 23.67 -31.39 -45.84
CA VAL A 19 25.11 -31.20 -46.03
C VAL A 19 25.46 -31.62 -47.45
N GLU A 20 26.01 -30.69 -48.24
CA GLU A 20 26.49 -30.97 -49.60
C GLU A 20 28.00 -30.74 -49.63
N ASP A 21 28.78 -31.80 -49.78
CA ASP A 21 30.24 -31.73 -49.88
C ASP A 21 30.81 -33.01 -50.53
N GLY A 22 32.12 -33.10 -50.69
CA GLY A 22 32.80 -34.33 -51.07
C GLY A 22 32.54 -35.46 -50.06
N ALA A 23 32.48 -36.71 -50.53
CA ALA A 23 32.11 -37.88 -49.73
C ALA A 23 32.94 -38.04 -48.46
N TYR A 24 34.24 -37.69 -48.50
CA TYR A 24 35.13 -37.75 -47.34
C TYR A 24 34.78 -36.70 -46.26
N GLN A 25 34.37 -35.51 -46.67
CA GLN A 25 33.96 -34.42 -45.78
C GLN A 25 32.60 -34.73 -45.15
N VAL A 26 31.66 -35.23 -45.95
CA VAL A 26 30.36 -35.72 -45.45
C VAL A 26 30.55 -36.83 -44.42
N PHE A 27 31.40 -37.83 -44.69
CA PHE A 27 31.73 -38.90 -43.73
C PHE A 27 32.32 -38.37 -42.41
N LYS A 28 33.21 -37.37 -42.47
CA LYS A 28 33.75 -36.73 -41.26
C LYS A 28 32.67 -35.98 -40.46
N ILE A 29 31.75 -35.31 -41.15
CA ILE A 29 30.64 -34.60 -40.54
C ILE A 29 29.67 -35.59 -39.89
N GLU A 30 29.34 -36.69 -40.57
CA GLU A 30 28.52 -37.78 -40.03
C GLU A 30 29.13 -38.35 -38.74
N LYS A 31 30.44 -38.69 -38.76
CA LYS A 31 31.14 -39.16 -37.56
C LYS A 31 31.12 -38.14 -36.42
N ALA A 32 31.25 -36.85 -36.72
CA ALA A 32 31.16 -35.79 -35.72
C ALA A 32 29.74 -35.68 -35.14
N ILE A 33 28.70 -35.75 -35.97
CA ILE A 33 27.30 -35.73 -35.54
C ILE A 33 27.00 -36.94 -34.66
N SER A 34 27.36 -38.16 -35.09
CA SER A 34 27.15 -39.37 -34.28
C SER A 34 27.86 -39.32 -32.93
N SER A 35 29.06 -38.73 -32.88
CA SER A 35 29.80 -38.55 -31.62
C SER A 35 29.08 -37.57 -30.67
N VAL A 36 28.49 -36.50 -31.22
CA VAL A 36 27.68 -35.55 -30.45
C VAL A 36 26.37 -36.18 -29.99
N GLU A 37 25.71 -36.98 -30.83
CA GLU A 37 24.50 -37.72 -30.47
C GLU A 37 24.76 -38.72 -29.35
N MET A 38 25.83 -39.53 -29.45
CA MET A 38 26.22 -40.47 -28.39
C MET A 38 26.49 -39.77 -27.05
N SER A 39 27.16 -38.60 -27.08
CA SER A 39 27.40 -37.81 -25.88
C SER A 39 26.10 -37.26 -25.26
N ASN A 40 25.12 -36.90 -26.10
CA ASN A 40 23.83 -36.38 -25.66
C ASN A 40 22.80 -37.47 -25.31
N GLN A 41 23.08 -38.75 -25.56
CA GLN A 41 22.21 -39.87 -25.15
C GLN A 41 22.21 -40.08 -23.64
N ILE A 42 23.24 -39.61 -22.92
CA ILE A 42 23.35 -39.81 -21.48
C ILE A 42 22.67 -38.62 -20.77
N PRO A 43 21.53 -38.82 -20.10
CA PRO A 43 20.86 -37.76 -19.37
C PRO A 43 21.75 -37.30 -18.23
N GLN A 44 21.86 -35.99 -18.05
CA GLN A 44 22.51 -35.36 -16.92
C GLN A 44 21.46 -34.88 -15.93
N LYS A 45 21.79 -34.93 -14.64
CA LYS A 45 20.96 -34.36 -13.58
C LYS A 45 21.53 -33.00 -13.16
N LYS A 46 20.69 -31.97 -13.12
CA LYS A 46 21.02 -30.68 -12.54
C LYS A 46 19.92 -30.21 -11.59
N VAL A 47 20.34 -29.66 -10.46
CA VAL A 47 19.46 -29.11 -9.42
C VAL A 47 19.58 -27.59 -9.44
N PHE A 48 18.44 -26.90 -9.42
CA PHE A 48 18.35 -25.46 -9.43
C PHE A 48 17.60 -24.99 -8.19
N PRO A 49 18.25 -24.29 -7.25
CA PRO A 49 17.54 -23.68 -6.14
C PRO A 49 16.64 -22.54 -6.68
N LEU A 50 15.39 -22.51 -6.24
CA LEU A 50 14.42 -21.47 -6.59
C LEU A 50 14.29 -20.49 -5.43
N LYS A 51 14.37 -19.18 -5.71
CA LYS A 51 14.32 -18.15 -4.65
C LYS A 51 13.05 -17.31 -4.67
N TYR A 52 12.46 -17.06 -5.83
CA TYR A 52 11.41 -16.05 -6.02
C TYR A 52 10.11 -16.61 -6.61
N VAL A 53 10.14 -17.77 -7.27
CA VAL A 53 8.98 -18.38 -7.92
C VAL A 53 8.37 -19.49 -7.06
N LYS A 54 7.04 -19.64 -7.14
CA LYS A 54 6.31 -20.78 -6.56
C LYS A 54 6.18 -21.91 -7.59
N GLU A 55 6.57 -23.09 -7.17
CA GLU A 55 6.91 -24.29 -7.95
C GLU A 55 5.91 -24.71 -9.05
N ALA A 56 4.60 -24.55 -8.83
CA ALA A 56 3.58 -25.21 -9.67
C ALA A 56 3.34 -24.54 -11.04
N GLU A 57 3.42 -23.21 -11.16
CA GLU A 57 3.12 -22.52 -12.43
C GLU A 57 4.28 -22.59 -13.43
N PHE A 58 5.48 -22.83 -12.90
CA PHE A 58 6.74 -22.76 -13.62
C PHE A 58 7.06 -24.02 -14.44
N ILE A 59 6.65 -25.19 -13.92
CA ILE A 59 6.93 -26.49 -14.54
C ILE A 59 6.36 -26.57 -15.95
N SER A 60 5.09 -26.20 -16.13
CA SER A 60 4.41 -26.24 -17.43
C SER A 60 5.11 -25.42 -18.52
N LEU A 61 5.74 -24.30 -18.13
CA LEU A 61 6.48 -23.44 -19.05
C LEU A 61 7.84 -24.04 -19.44
N LEU A 62 8.44 -24.85 -18.57
CA LEU A 62 9.74 -25.47 -18.80
C LEU A 62 9.64 -26.84 -19.49
N GLU A 63 8.54 -27.56 -19.28
CA GLU A 63 8.29 -28.87 -19.89
C GLU A 63 8.36 -28.84 -21.42
N LYS A 64 7.97 -27.72 -22.04
CA LYS A 64 8.06 -27.53 -23.50
C LYS A 64 9.50 -27.58 -24.06
N PHE A 65 10.52 -27.44 -23.21
CA PHE A 65 11.92 -27.51 -23.61
C PHE A 65 12.53 -28.90 -23.42
N LEU A 66 11.84 -29.81 -22.72
CA LEU A 66 12.34 -31.15 -22.46
C LEU A 66 12.43 -31.96 -23.74
N SER A 67 13.46 -32.80 -23.83
CA SER A 67 13.51 -33.86 -24.83
C SER A 67 12.49 -34.97 -24.49
N PRO A 68 12.21 -35.91 -25.41
CA PRO A 68 11.34 -37.05 -25.11
C PRO A 68 11.79 -37.92 -23.94
N GLN A 69 13.07 -37.87 -23.56
CA GLN A 69 13.64 -38.60 -22.41
C GLN A 69 13.85 -37.71 -21.18
N GLY A 70 13.57 -36.41 -21.32
CA GLY A 70 13.73 -35.41 -20.28
C GLY A 70 12.68 -35.55 -19.18
N SER A 71 13.04 -35.15 -17.98
CA SER A 71 12.10 -34.98 -16.88
C SER A 71 12.44 -33.76 -16.04
N ILE A 72 11.39 -33.15 -15.50
CA ILE A 72 11.50 -32.06 -14.55
C ILE A 72 10.63 -32.40 -13.35
N ARG A 73 11.15 -32.15 -12.15
CA ARG A 73 10.40 -32.33 -10.91
C ARG A 73 10.86 -31.32 -9.88
N VAL A 74 10.03 -31.12 -8.89
CA VAL A 74 10.32 -30.24 -7.76
C VAL A 74 10.63 -31.08 -6.54
N GLU A 75 11.73 -30.75 -5.88
CA GLU A 75 12.18 -31.34 -4.61
C GLU A 75 12.43 -30.17 -3.65
N GLU A 76 11.52 -29.99 -2.68
CA GLU A 76 11.56 -28.84 -1.76
C GLU A 76 11.64 -27.52 -2.55
N GLU A 77 12.54 -26.60 -2.18
CA GLU A 77 12.74 -25.31 -2.85
C GLU A 77 13.65 -25.42 -4.10
N SER A 78 13.77 -26.61 -4.67
CA SER A 78 14.66 -26.87 -5.81
C SER A 78 13.97 -27.56 -6.97
N LEU A 79 14.34 -27.16 -8.16
CA LEU A 79 13.94 -27.81 -9.40
C LEU A 79 15.02 -28.80 -9.84
N VAL A 80 14.64 -30.04 -10.02
CA VAL A 80 15.51 -31.09 -10.54
C VAL A 80 15.16 -31.31 -12.01
N VAL A 81 16.14 -31.09 -12.88
CA VAL A 81 16.04 -31.32 -14.32
C VAL A 81 16.96 -32.48 -14.68
N VAL A 82 16.41 -33.48 -15.36
CA VAL A 82 17.17 -34.60 -15.93
C VAL A 82 16.97 -34.60 -17.43
N ASP A 83 18.00 -34.23 -18.19
CA ASP A 83 17.98 -34.21 -19.66
C ASP A 83 19.41 -34.12 -20.22
N ASN A 84 19.56 -34.05 -21.53
CA ASN A 84 20.83 -33.76 -22.18
C ASN A 84 21.32 -32.33 -21.82
N ASN A 85 22.64 -32.15 -21.88
CA ASN A 85 23.28 -30.91 -21.44
C ASN A 85 22.78 -29.68 -22.23
N TRP A 86 22.45 -29.81 -23.52
CA TRP A 86 21.94 -28.69 -24.31
C TRP A 86 20.59 -28.19 -23.80
N VAL A 87 19.64 -29.09 -23.53
CA VAL A 87 18.34 -28.74 -22.93
C VAL A 87 18.53 -28.12 -21.54
N ILE A 88 19.40 -28.69 -20.71
CA ILE A 88 19.69 -28.14 -19.38
C ILE A 88 20.22 -26.70 -19.45
N GLN A 89 21.05 -26.36 -20.46
CA GLN A 89 21.52 -24.99 -20.66
C GLN A 89 20.39 -24.05 -21.09
N GLN A 90 19.49 -24.49 -21.96
CA GLN A 90 18.30 -23.70 -22.34
C GLN A 90 17.42 -23.43 -21.12
N ILE A 91 17.07 -24.48 -20.37
CA ILE A 91 16.28 -24.38 -19.14
C ILE A 91 17.00 -23.49 -18.11
N THR A 92 18.33 -23.59 -17.98
CA THR A 92 19.11 -22.68 -17.11
C THR A 92 18.89 -21.21 -17.47
N GLY A 93 18.87 -20.89 -18.77
CA GLY A 93 18.64 -19.53 -19.27
C GLY A 93 17.22 -19.03 -18.96
N GLU A 94 16.22 -19.90 -19.12
CA GLU A 94 14.83 -19.57 -18.82
C GLU A 94 14.58 -19.42 -17.32
N ILE A 95 15.13 -20.30 -16.49
CA ILE A 95 15.07 -20.19 -15.02
C ILE A 95 15.61 -18.83 -14.57
N LYS A 96 16.74 -18.36 -15.11
CA LYS A 96 17.30 -17.04 -14.73
C LYS A 96 16.38 -15.86 -15.04
N LYS A 97 15.54 -15.96 -16.07
CA LYS A 97 14.58 -14.91 -16.44
C LYS A 97 13.35 -14.96 -15.54
N LEU A 98 12.88 -16.18 -15.27
CA LEU A 98 11.63 -16.43 -14.58
C LEU A 98 11.80 -16.34 -13.05
N ASP A 99 12.87 -16.93 -12.49
CA ASP A 99 13.23 -16.85 -11.07
C ASP A 99 14.00 -15.56 -10.75
N ASN A 100 13.33 -14.43 -10.99
CA ASN A 100 13.87 -13.09 -10.74
C ASN A 100 12.84 -12.26 -9.98
N PHE A 101 13.27 -11.64 -8.88
CA PHE A 101 12.43 -10.70 -8.12
C PHE A 101 11.78 -9.65 -9.02
N GLU A 102 12.50 -9.08 -9.98
CA GLU A 102 11.98 -8.02 -10.85
C GLU A 102 10.82 -8.49 -11.74
N THR A 103 10.82 -9.76 -12.15
CA THR A 103 9.76 -10.33 -12.98
C THR A 103 8.60 -10.86 -12.16
N GLN A 104 8.83 -11.19 -10.88
CA GLN A 104 7.84 -11.77 -9.97
C GLN A 104 7.23 -10.77 -8.99
N LYS A 105 7.79 -9.55 -8.89
CA LYS A 105 7.28 -8.53 -7.96
C LYS A 105 5.93 -8.00 -8.40
N LYS A 106 5.10 -7.69 -7.41
CA LYS A 106 3.88 -6.89 -7.55
C LYS A 106 3.93 -5.74 -6.55
N THR A 107 3.20 -4.69 -6.84
CA THR A 107 3.04 -3.54 -5.96
C THR A 107 1.56 -3.34 -5.67
N GLU A 108 1.15 -3.31 -4.40
CA GLU A 108 -0.23 -3.02 -4.02
C GLU A 108 -0.30 -1.97 -2.91
N LEU A 109 -1.46 -1.30 -2.86
CA LEU A 109 -1.79 -0.28 -1.88
C LEU A 109 -2.71 -0.86 -0.80
N TYR A 110 -2.33 -0.69 0.47
CA TYR A 110 -3.07 -1.14 1.64
C TYR A 110 -3.49 0.05 2.49
N SER A 111 -4.75 0.48 2.37
CA SER A 111 -5.29 1.56 3.19
C SER A 111 -5.67 1.05 4.58
N LEU A 112 -5.25 1.75 5.62
CA LEU A 112 -5.57 1.44 7.01
C LEU A 112 -6.76 2.28 7.47
N LYS A 113 -7.70 1.64 8.15
CA LYS A 113 -8.93 2.25 8.64
C LYS A 113 -8.82 2.76 10.06
N TYR A 114 -8.09 2.07 10.93
CA TYR A 114 -8.15 2.29 12.37
C TYR A 114 -6.81 2.72 12.96
N VAL A 115 -5.71 2.42 12.30
CA VAL A 115 -4.36 2.75 12.74
C VAL A 115 -3.71 3.74 11.78
N ARG A 116 -2.90 4.67 12.31
CA ARG A 116 -2.10 5.59 11.51
C ARG A 116 -0.93 4.84 10.88
N ALA A 117 -0.85 4.85 9.55
CA ALA A 117 0.16 4.12 8.79
C ALA A 117 1.59 4.51 9.18
N LYS A 118 1.84 5.80 9.40
CA LYS A 118 3.15 6.30 9.83
C LYS A 118 3.59 5.70 11.16
N ASP A 119 2.69 5.59 12.12
CA ASP A 119 3.00 5.10 13.47
C ASP A 119 3.17 3.58 13.44
N LEU A 120 2.30 2.88 12.71
CA LEU A 120 2.41 1.43 12.54
C LEU A 120 3.72 1.03 11.86
N PHE A 121 4.15 1.78 10.83
CA PHE A 121 5.44 1.54 10.16
C PHE A 121 6.64 1.67 11.12
N GLN A 122 6.52 2.53 12.13
CA GLN A 122 7.56 2.73 13.14
C GLN A 122 7.54 1.68 14.25
N SER A 123 6.43 0.96 14.43
CA SER A 123 6.29 -0.07 15.47
C SER A 123 7.23 -1.26 15.24
N GLU A 124 7.83 -1.76 16.32
CA GLU A 124 8.78 -2.88 16.26
C GLU A 124 8.06 -4.20 15.94
N GLU A 125 6.83 -4.35 16.39
CA GLU A 125 5.98 -5.51 16.11
C GLU A 125 5.71 -5.64 14.61
N PHE A 126 5.38 -4.54 13.94
CA PHE A 126 5.15 -4.53 12.50
C PHE A 126 6.45 -4.77 11.71
N LYS A 127 7.56 -4.12 12.09
CA LYS A 127 8.89 -4.35 11.48
C LYS A 127 9.34 -5.81 11.61
N LYS A 128 9.09 -6.43 12.77
CA LYS A 128 9.39 -7.84 12.99
C LYS A 128 8.49 -8.74 12.13
N ALA A 129 7.18 -8.52 12.12
CA ALA A 129 6.26 -9.32 11.32
C ALA A 129 6.58 -9.23 9.81
N SER A 130 6.84 -8.02 9.32
CA SER A 130 7.19 -7.76 7.92
C SER A 130 8.55 -8.35 7.53
N SER A 131 9.58 -8.28 8.39
CA SER A 131 10.90 -8.86 8.08
C SER A 131 10.89 -10.39 8.02
N LEU A 132 10.00 -11.06 8.76
CA LEU A 132 9.82 -12.52 8.67
C LEU A 132 9.07 -12.94 7.40
N LEU A 133 8.21 -12.07 6.88
CA LEU A 133 7.34 -12.40 5.75
C LEU A 133 7.94 -11.99 4.40
N LEU A 134 8.64 -10.86 4.37
CA LEU A 134 9.14 -10.23 3.17
C LEU A 134 10.59 -10.62 2.87
N SER A 135 10.93 -10.69 1.58
CA SER A 135 12.32 -10.85 1.15
C SER A 135 13.13 -9.58 1.38
N ASP A 136 14.46 -9.73 1.42
CA ASP A 136 15.46 -8.66 1.43
C ASP A 136 15.26 -7.57 0.35
N LYS A 137 14.68 -7.93 -0.80
CA LYS A 137 14.40 -7.01 -1.92
C LYS A 137 13.04 -6.32 -1.87
N ALA A 138 12.16 -6.73 -0.96
CA ALA A 138 10.83 -6.15 -0.86
C ALA A 138 10.91 -4.75 -0.24
N THR A 139 9.96 -3.88 -0.60
CA THR A 139 9.88 -2.53 -0.05
C THR A 139 8.50 -2.27 0.54
N ILE A 140 8.47 -1.50 1.63
CA ILE A 140 7.26 -0.93 2.21
C ILE A 140 7.47 0.58 2.29
N GLU A 141 6.59 1.34 1.67
CA GLU A 141 6.55 2.79 1.73
C GLU A 141 5.24 3.25 2.38
N VAL A 142 5.30 4.35 3.13
CA VAL A 142 4.11 4.96 3.74
C VAL A 142 3.55 6.02 2.79
N ASN A 143 2.25 5.96 2.51
CA ASN A 143 1.48 7.02 1.88
C ASN A 143 0.64 7.75 2.96
N PRO A 144 1.10 8.90 3.48
CA PRO A 144 0.41 9.60 4.58
C PRO A 144 -0.96 10.16 4.17
N GLU A 145 -1.10 10.62 2.92
CA GLU A 145 -2.34 11.23 2.42
C GLU A 145 -3.50 10.24 2.40
N LYS A 146 -3.22 8.98 2.05
CA LYS A 146 -4.20 7.90 1.99
C LYS A 146 -4.23 7.02 3.24
N ASN A 147 -3.44 7.36 4.26
CA ASN A 147 -3.21 6.52 5.44
C ASN A 147 -2.93 5.05 5.06
N ALA A 148 -1.96 4.83 4.16
CA ALA A 148 -1.77 3.54 3.51
C ALA A 148 -0.31 3.10 3.43
N PHE A 149 -0.10 1.80 3.21
CA PHE A 149 1.18 1.24 2.79
C PHE A 149 1.20 0.94 1.29
N ILE A 150 2.31 1.24 0.64
CA ILE A 150 2.64 0.80 -0.71
C ILE A 150 3.67 -0.32 -0.53
N ILE A 151 3.28 -1.55 -0.86
CA ILE A 151 4.12 -2.73 -0.62
C ILE A 151 4.51 -3.32 -1.97
N THR A 152 5.82 -3.41 -2.23
CA THR A 152 6.38 -4.12 -3.38
C THR A 152 7.04 -5.40 -2.91
N ALA A 153 6.50 -6.55 -3.31
CA ALA A 153 6.95 -7.86 -2.86
C ALA A 153 6.69 -8.94 -3.92
N LEU A 154 7.09 -10.18 -3.65
CA LEU A 154 6.78 -11.32 -4.52
C LEU A 154 5.26 -11.54 -4.60
N GLY A 155 4.74 -11.69 -5.82
CA GLY A 155 3.29 -11.75 -6.06
C GLY A 155 2.54 -12.82 -5.27
N TRP A 156 3.17 -13.96 -5.01
CA TRP A 156 2.56 -15.07 -4.27
C TRP A 156 2.55 -14.86 -2.74
N LYS A 157 3.27 -13.87 -2.20
CA LYS A 157 3.25 -13.49 -0.78
C LYS A 157 2.07 -12.59 -0.40
N PHE A 158 1.41 -11.97 -1.39
CA PHE A 158 0.34 -11.00 -1.13
C PHE A 158 -0.84 -11.49 -0.27
N PRO A 159 -1.30 -12.75 -0.37
CA PRO A 159 -2.31 -13.27 0.55
C PRO A 159 -1.88 -13.16 2.02
N GLN A 160 -0.63 -13.53 2.32
CA GLN A 160 -0.07 -13.46 3.68
C GLN A 160 0.20 -12.02 4.11
N ILE A 161 0.64 -11.15 3.19
CA ILE A 161 0.86 -9.72 3.46
C ILE A 161 -0.47 -9.06 3.83
N LYS A 162 -1.54 -9.38 3.10
CA LYS A 162 -2.88 -8.86 3.38
C LYS A 162 -3.38 -9.27 4.76
N GLU A 163 -3.21 -10.53 5.14
CA GLU A 163 -3.57 -11.02 6.48
C GLU A 163 -2.75 -10.34 7.57
N MET A 164 -1.43 -10.23 7.36
CA MET A 164 -0.53 -9.53 8.28
C MET A 164 -0.99 -8.08 8.49
N VAL A 165 -1.15 -7.28 7.42
CA VAL A 165 -1.57 -5.88 7.53
C VAL A 165 -2.93 -5.76 8.22
N ALA A 166 -3.89 -6.61 7.85
CA ALA A 166 -5.23 -6.61 8.46
C ALA A 166 -5.20 -6.94 9.97
N SER A 167 -4.26 -7.80 10.42
CA SER A 167 -4.12 -8.13 11.84
C SER A 167 -3.68 -6.94 12.71
N PHE A 168 -2.97 -5.96 12.12
CA PHE A 168 -2.56 -4.74 12.80
C PHE A 168 -3.63 -3.64 12.72
N ASP A 169 -4.43 -3.62 11.66
CA ASP A 169 -5.52 -2.65 11.47
C ASP A 169 -6.81 -3.11 12.15
N THR A 170 -6.76 -3.28 13.47
CA THR A 170 -7.90 -3.72 14.28
C THR A 170 -8.58 -2.54 14.97
N TYR A 171 -9.92 -2.54 14.97
CA TYR A 171 -10.69 -1.50 15.63
C TYR A 171 -10.61 -1.65 17.15
N GLN A 172 -9.91 -0.72 17.79
CA GLN A 172 -9.78 -0.64 19.25
C GLN A 172 -10.40 0.68 19.72
N PRO A 173 -11.69 0.68 20.14
CA PRO A 173 -12.39 1.89 20.49
C PRO A 173 -11.83 2.50 21.77
N LYS A 174 -11.64 3.82 21.74
CA LYS A 174 -11.34 4.64 22.90
C LYS A 174 -12.36 5.77 22.96
N LYS A 175 -12.71 6.18 24.18
CA LYS A 175 -13.59 7.31 24.42
C LYS A 175 -12.76 8.52 24.84
N MET A 176 -12.98 9.66 24.20
CA MET A 176 -12.35 10.93 24.54
C MET A 176 -13.40 12.04 24.59
N VAL A 177 -13.26 12.95 25.56
CA VAL A 177 -14.15 14.11 25.71
C VAL A 177 -13.35 15.38 25.44
N TYR A 178 -13.79 16.16 24.45
CA TYR A 178 -13.19 17.43 24.06
C TYR A 178 -14.04 18.58 24.58
N GLN A 179 -13.49 19.35 25.50
CA GLN A 179 -14.11 20.57 26.00
C GLN A 179 -13.86 21.72 25.00
N LEU A 180 -14.93 22.37 24.54
CA LEU A 180 -14.83 23.49 23.60
C LEU A 180 -14.85 24.83 24.35
N LYS A 181 -14.15 25.83 23.79
CA LYS A 181 -14.04 27.17 24.35
C LYS A 181 -14.86 28.21 23.60
N TYR A 182 -14.91 28.14 22.27
CA TYR A 182 -15.47 29.19 21.42
C TYR A 182 -16.54 28.67 20.45
N ALA A 183 -16.42 27.42 20.01
CA ALA A 183 -17.36 26.79 19.11
C ALA A 183 -18.48 26.09 19.87
N LEU A 184 -19.68 26.05 19.26
CA LEU A 184 -20.81 25.30 19.78
C LEU A 184 -20.68 23.81 19.45
N ALA A 185 -20.74 22.94 20.47
CA ALA A 185 -20.56 21.50 20.35
C ALA A 185 -21.53 20.86 19.34
N SER A 186 -22.81 21.21 19.36
CA SER A 186 -23.80 20.66 18.42
C SER A 186 -23.47 20.97 16.95
N SER A 187 -22.92 22.15 16.68
CA SER A 187 -22.49 22.56 15.34
C SER A 187 -21.26 21.76 14.88
N LEU A 188 -20.27 21.59 15.75
CA LEU A 188 -19.05 20.86 15.43
C LEU A 188 -19.27 19.35 15.31
N ALA A 189 -20.12 18.76 16.15
CA ALA A 189 -20.43 17.32 16.10
C ALA A 189 -20.83 16.88 14.69
N ARG A 190 -21.73 17.63 14.03
CA ARG A 190 -22.17 17.36 12.66
C ARG A 190 -21.05 17.53 11.63
N ARG A 191 -20.19 18.54 11.79
CA ARG A 191 -19.09 18.83 10.85
C ARG A 191 -17.96 17.81 10.92
N LEU A 192 -17.80 17.14 12.05
CA LEU A 192 -16.71 16.19 12.30
C LEU A 192 -17.09 14.74 12.00
N GLN A 193 -18.35 14.44 11.64
CA GLN A 193 -18.79 13.08 11.32
C GLN A 193 -17.98 12.44 10.18
N SER A 194 -17.55 13.22 9.18
CA SER A 194 -16.74 12.72 8.07
C SER A 194 -15.32 12.32 8.48
N LEU A 195 -14.89 12.65 9.69
CA LEU A 195 -13.59 12.27 10.25
C LEU A 195 -13.68 11.03 11.13
N LEU A 196 -14.86 10.43 11.31
CA LEU A 196 -15.02 9.18 12.04
C LEU A 196 -14.67 7.98 11.15
N SER A 197 -14.29 6.88 11.78
CA SER A 197 -14.23 5.58 11.11
C SER A 197 -15.65 5.07 10.81
N ASP A 198 -15.73 3.95 10.09
CA ASP A 198 -16.99 3.24 9.85
C ASP A 198 -17.69 2.74 11.12
N LYS A 199 -17.00 2.77 12.28
CA LYS A 199 -17.52 2.34 13.59
C LYS A 199 -17.52 3.46 14.63
N GLY A 200 -17.04 4.65 14.27
CA GLY A 200 -16.92 5.79 15.17
C GLY A 200 -18.27 6.40 15.55
N SER A 201 -18.30 7.08 16.69
CA SER A 201 -19.46 7.87 17.12
C SER A 201 -19.03 9.18 17.77
N ILE A 202 -19.85 10.22 17.61
CA ILE A 202 -19.66 11.54 18.20
C ILE A 202 -20.98 12.07 18.76
N GLU A 203 -20.96 12.54 19.99
CA GLU A 203 -22.11 13.09 20.70
C GLU A 203 -21.76 14.46 21.30
N ALA A 204 -22.67 15.43 21.17
CA ALA A 204 -22.54 16.73 21.81
C ALA A 204 -23.16 16.70 23.21
N ILE A 205 -22.36 17.01 24.23
CA ILE A 205 -22.78 17.21 25.61
C ILE A 205 -23.10 18.70 25.77
N LEU A 206 -24.36 19.06 25.57
CA LEU A 206 -24.80 20.47 25.51
C LEU A 206 -24.53 21.22 26.81
N GLU A 207 -24.81 20.60 27.97
CA GLU A 207 -24.63 21.22 29.30
C GLU A 207 -23.20 21.68 29.58
N LYS A 208 -22.22 21.00 28.97
CA LYS A 208 -20.80 21.27 29.17
C LYS A 208 -20.12 21.82 27.92
N ASN A 209 -20.86 22.12 26.86
CA ASN A 209 -20.32 22.46 25.54
C ASN A 209 -19.11 21.59 25.15
N SER A 210 -19.30 20.28 25.18
CA SER A 210 -18.24 19.30 24.95
C SER A 210 -18.65 18.30 23.89
N LEU A 211 -17.66 17.66 23.28
CA LEU A 211 -17.84 16.54 22.36
C LEU A 211 -17.33 15.26 22.99
N SER A 212 -18.19 14.24 23.12
CA SER A 212 -17.82 12.88 23.47
C SER A 212 -17.65 12.08 22.19
N VAL A 213 -16.43 11.63 21.92
CA VAL A 213 -16.09 10.85 20.72
C VAL A 213 -15.65 9.46 21.15
N MET A 214 -16.17 8.43 20.48
CA MET A 214 -15.71 7.05 20.64
C MET A 214 -15.28 6.51 19.28
N ASP A 215 -13.97 6.30 19.12
CA ASP A 215 -13.38 5.82 17.86
C ASP A 215 -11.98 5.22 18.10
N SER A 216 -11.28 4.82 17.03
CA SER A 216 -9.88 4.42 17.11
C SER A 216 -8.98 5.61 17.47
N GLN A 217 -7.81 5.33 18.04
CA GLN A 217 -6.82 6.36 18.40
C GLN A 217 -6.50 7.30 17.24
N TYR A 218 -6.35 6.77 16.03
CA TYR A 218 -6.07 7.55 14.82
C TYR A 218 -7.16 8.59 14.53
N HIS A 219 -8.43 8.18 14.58
CA HIS A 219 -9.56 9.07 14.32
C HIS A 219 -9.76 10.11 15.43
N LEU A 220 -9.50 9.75 16.68
CA LEU A 220 -9.48 10.71 17.80
C LEU A 220 -8.42 11.79 17.61
N GLU A 221 -7.23 11.43 17.12
CA GLU A 221 -6.17 12.41 16.81
C GLU A 221 -6.57 13.33 15.66
N LEU A 222 -7.14 12.79 14.56
CA LEU A 222 -7.66 13.60 13.46
C LEU A 222 -8.72 14.60 13.92
N ILE A 223 -9.63 14.17 14.80
CA ILE A 223 -10.65 15.04 15.38
C ILE A 223 -10.00 16.10 16.26
N GLY A 224 -9.05 15.75 17.11
CA GLY A 224 -8.31 16.70 17.96
C GLY A 224 -7.57 17.76 17.14
N GLU A 225 -6.84 17.35 16.10
CA GLU A 225 -6.15 18.25 15.16
C GLU A 225 -7.15 19.18 14.46
N ARG A 226 -8.30 18.66 14.02
CA ARG A 226 -9.33 19.48 13.37
C ARG A 226 -9.98 20.45 14.35
N LEU A 227 -10.22 20.04 15.59
CA LEU A 227 -10.78 20.87 16.65
C LEU A 227 -9.85 22.02 17.01
N ALA A 228 -8.53 21.80 17.09
CA ALA A 228 -7.56 22.86 17.33
C ALA A 228 -7.62 23.98 16.28
N VAL A 229 -8.07 23.67 15.06
CA VAL A 229 -8.26 24.63 13.97
C VAL A 229 -9.65 25.27 13.99
N LEU A 230 -10.68 24.56 14.43
CA LEU A 230 -12.08 25.01 14.37
C LEU A 230 -12.53 25.74 15.64
N ASP A 231 -12.09 25.31 16.82
CA ASP A 231 -12.39 25.94 18.11
C ASP A 231 -11.43 27.10 18.38
N ASP A 232 -11.50 28.09 17.50
CA ASP A 232 -10.68 29.31 17.51
C ASP A 232 -11.59 30.54 17.49
N PHE A 233 -11.32 31.51 18.36
CA PHE A 233 -12.17 32.69 18.51
C PHE A 233 -12.33 33.45 17.19
N GLU A 234 -11.23 33.69 16.45
CA GLU A 234 -11.27 34.47 15.22
C GLU A 234 -12.12 33.81 14.12
N LYS A 235 -12.19 32.47 14.12
CA LYS A 235 -13.04 31.71 13.20
C LYS A 235 -14.47 31.54 13.67
N GLN A 236 -14.71 31.62 14.97
CA GLN A 236 -16.04 31.45 15.56
C GLN A 236 -16.75 32.77 15.87
N LYS A 237 -16.06 33.91 15.75
CA LYS A 237 -16.66 35.21 16.02
C LYS A 237 -17.74 35.57 15.00
N THR A 238 -18.81 36.12 15.51
CA THR A 238 -19.97 36.61 14.78
C THR A 238 -20.20 38.05 15.16
N ARG A 239 -20.77 38.83 14.23
CA ARG A 239 -21.14 40.22 14.47
C ARG A 239 -22.64 40.30 14.51
N ASN A 240 -23.17 40.63 15.69
CA ASN A 240 -24.59 40.71 15.92
C ASN A 240 -24.97 42.17 16.16
N LEU A 241 -25.82 42.69 15.27
CA LEU A 241 -26.49 43.97 15.47
C LEU A 241 -27.73 43.72 16.32
N VAL A 242 -27.74 44.30 17.51
CA VAL A 242 -28.84 44.15 18.48
C VAL A 242 -29.60 45.46 18.55
N HIS A 243 -30.87 45.44 18.14
CA HIS A 243 -31.79 46.56 18.30
C HIS A 243 -32.59 46.42 19.59
N LEU A 244 -32.55 47.44 20.43
CA LEU A 244 -33.23 47.45 21.72
C LEU A 244 -34.61 48.11 21.57
N LYS A 245 -35.66 47.35 21.85
CA LYS A 245 -37.05 47.84 21.74
C LYS A 245 -37.54 48.58 22.98
N TYR A 246 -37.06 48.18 24.16
CA TYR A 246 -37.63 48.62 25.44
C TYR A 246 -36.60 48.97 26.51
N ALA A 247 -35.33 48.60 26.31
CA ALA A 247 -34.24 48.88 27.26
C ALA A 247 -33.39 50.05 26.77
N SER A 248 -32.80 50.80 27.71
CA SER A 248 -31.86 51.87 27.39
C SER A 248 -30.45 51.31 27.18
N LEU A 249 -29.70 51.90 26.24
CA LEU A 249 -28.32 51.51 25.95
C LEU A 249 -27.40 51.51 27.19
N PRO A 250 -27.40 52.53 28.07
CA PRO A 250 -26.54 52.53 29.25
C PRO A 250 -26.74 51.31 30.17
N GLN A 251 -27.99 50.89 30.37
CA GLN A 251 -28.31 49.72 31.20
C GLN A 251 -27.85 48.41 30.54
N ILE A 252 -28.04 48.27 29.23
CA ILE A 252 -27.60 47.08 28.49
C ILE A 252 -26.07 47.02 28.41
N MET A 253 -25.39 48.15 28.25
CA MET A 253 -23.93 48.21 28.22
C MET A 253 -23.31 47.67 29.50
N GLU A 254 -23.85 48.01 30.67
CA GLU A 254 -23.37 47.48 31.95
C GLU A 254 -23.51 45.95 32.05
N ILE A 255 -24.60 45.41 31.50
CA ILE A 255 -24.86 43.97 31.47
C ILE A 255 -23.91 43.28 30.49
N VAL A 256 -23.77 43.82 29.27
CA VAL A 256 -22.89 43.28 28.23
C VAL A 256 -21.45 43.28 28.71
N GLU A 257 -20.95 44.37 29.30
CA GLU A 257 -19.58 44.42 29.84
C GLU A 257 -19.32 43.39 30.95
N ARG A 258 -20.34 43.08 31.75
CA ARG A 258 -20.24 42.07 32.82
C ARG A 258 -20.31 40.64 32.30
N MET A 259 -21.04 40.41 31.21
CA MET A 259 -21.35 39.07 30.71
C MET A 259 -20.54 38.63 29.49
N LYS A 260 -20.00 39.57 28.72
CA LYS A 260 -19.25 39.27 27.50
C LYS A 260 -18.00 38.45 27.80
N SER A 261 -17.56 37.64 26.84
CA SER A 261 -16.30 36.95 26.96
C SER A 261 -15.12 37.95 27.02
N PRO A 262 -13.95 37.56 27.56
CA PRO A 262 -12.76 38.41 27.56
C PRO A 262 -12.34 38.89 26.16
N GLN A 263 -12.63 38.11 25.12
CA GLN A 263 -12.30 38.38 23.73
C GLN A 263 -13.36 39.20 22.99
N ALA A 264 -14.58 39.31 23.54
CA ALA A 264 -15.67 40.06 22.91
C ALA A 264 -15.42 41.56 22.87
N ARG A 265 -15.91 42.18 21.78
CA ARG A 265 -15.74 43.61 21.50
C ARG A 265 -17.06 44.24 21.08
N ILE A 266 -17.36 45.38 21.69
CA ILE A 266 -18.43 46.26 21.23
C ILE A 266 -17.84 47.12 20.13
N LEU A 267 -18.32 46.94 18.90
CA LEU A 267 -17.75 47.58 17.71
C LEU A 267 -18.35 48.97 17.47
N SER A 268 -19.64 49.13 17.75
CA SER A 268 -20.35 50.40 17.60
C SER A 268 -21.59 50.46 18.47
N ILE A 269 -21.96 51.67 18.85
CA ILE A 269 -23.18 52.01 19.58
C ILE A 269 -23.88 53.12 18.80
N ASP A 270 -25.17 52.96 18.55
CA ASP A 270 -26.00 53.96 17.89
C ASP A 270 -27.19 54.30 18.79
N GLU A 271 -27.10 55.48 19.43
CA GLU A 271 -28.12 56.00 20.32
C GLU A 271 -29.40 56.42 19.58
N VAL A 272 -29.30 56.77 18.29
CA VAL A 272 -30.45 57.21 17.48
C VAL A 272 -31.32 56.02 17.12
N SER A 273 -30.71 54.90 16.71
CA SER A 273 -31.44 53.66 16.41
C SER A 273 -31.59 52.72 17.61
N ASN A 274 -31.14 53.16 18.79
CA ASN A 274 -31.09 52.39 20.04
C ASN A 274 -30.52 50.97 19.82
N SER A 275 -29.35 50.89 19.20
CA SER A 275 -28.73 49.62 18.79
C SER A 275 -27.23 49.55 19.10
N LEU A 276 -26.70 48.33 19.18
CA LEU A 276 -25.27 48.08 19.37
C LEU A 276 -24.80 46.92 18.48
N THR A 277 -23.56 46.99 18.01
CA THR A 277 -22.92 45.89 17.29
C THR A 277 -21.90 45.22 18.21
N LEU A 278 -22.12 43.94 18.49
CA LEU A 278 -21.24 43.10 19.31
C LEU A 278 -20.52 42.08 18.43
N GLU A 279 -19.21 41.95 18.61
CA GLU A 279 -18.39 40.85 18.08
C GLU A 279 -18.13 39.84 19.20
N GLU A 280 -18.66 38.63 19.05
CA GLU A 280 -18.59 37.55 20.05
C GLU A 280 -18.55 36.17 19.37
N ASN A 281 -17.97 35.17 20.03
CA ASN A 281 -17.90 33.80 19.54
C ASN A 281 -19.28 33.11 19.49
N SER A 282 -19.35 31.96 18.81
CA SER A 282 -20.61 31.26 18.54
C SER A 282 -21.19 30.51 19.75
N TYR A 283 -20.45 30.38 20.85
CA TYR A 283 -20.91 29.71 22.07
C TYR A 283 -21.38 30.70 23.16
N SER A 284 -20.81 31.90 23.21
CA SER A 284 -21.07 32.92 24.23
C SER A 284 -22.31 33.77 23.95
#